data_AF-I8AFS6-F1
#
_entry.id   AF-I8AFS6-F1
#
_cell.length_a   1.000
_cell.length_b   1.000
_cell.length_c   1.000
_cell.angle_alpha   90.00
_cell.angle_beta   90.00
_cell.angle_gamma   90.00
#
_symmetry.space_group_name_H-M   'P 1'
#
loop_
_entity.id
_entity.type
_entity.pdbx_description
1 polymer ?
#
loop_
_entity_poly.entity_id
_entity_poly.type
_entity_poly.pdbx_seq_one_letter_code
_entity_poly.pdbx_strand_id
1 'polypeptide(L)' 'MRYIKYFFLTGGIITIILSCIALYFSLTPQVGAIGNGPNYTKIWTDFTIQFLIGLFLVAYSIYFIKKND' A
#
# COMPACT_ATOMS: atom_id res chain seq x y z
N MET A 1 13.59 -5.51 -21.16
CA MET A 1 12.33 -5.58 -20.39
C MET A 1 12.36 -6.49 -19.15
N ARG A 2 13.36 -7.36 -18.95
CA ARG A 2 13.39 -8.31 -17.83
C ARG A 2 13.42 -7.63 -16.44
N TYR A 3 14.21 -6.57 -16.27
CA TYR A 3 14.36 -5.83 -15.01
C TYR A 3 13.11 -5.03 -14.59
N ILE A 4 12.34 -4.54 -15.56
CA ILE A 4 11.13 -3.72 -15.31
C ILE A 4 10.06 -4.54 -14.57
N LYS A 5 9.96 -5.84 -14.85
CA LYS A 5 9.00 -6.73 -14.18
C LYS A 5 9.30 -6.88 -12.70
N TYR A 6 10.57 -7.12 -12.36
CA TYR A 6 11.02 -7.21 -10.97
C TYR A 6 10.88 -5.88 -10.25
N PHE A 7 11.12 -4.75 -10.92
CA PHE A 7 10.90 -3.42 -10.36
C PHE A 7 9.43 -3.17 -9.96
N PHE A 8 8.47 -3.56 -10.82
CA PHE A 8 7.05 -3.46 -10.47
C PHE A 8 6.64 -4.41 -9.34
N LEU A 9 7.26 -5.60 -9.28
CA LEU A 9 7.00 -6.57 -8.23
C LEU A 9 7.52 -6.09 -6.87
N THR A 10 8.77 -5.65 -6.81
CA THR A 10 9.35 -5.09 -5.57
C THR A 10 8.66 -3.79 -5.18
N GLY A 11 8.36 -2.92 -6.15
CA GLY A 11 7.61 -1.69 -5.93
C GLY A 11 6.23 -1.94 -5.31
N GLY A 12 5.45 -2.87 -5.88
CA GLY A 12 4.13 -3.22 -5.35
C GLY A 12 4.18 -3.79 -3.93
N ILE A 13 5.16 -4.66 -3.63
CA ILE A 13 5.37 -5.19 -2.27
C ILE A 13 5.71 -4.07 -1.29
N ILE A 14 6.61 -3.16 -1.67
CA ILE A 14 6.98 -2.01 -0.84
C ILE A 14 5.76 -1.11 -0.58
N THR A 15 4.92 -0.85 -1.59
CA THR A 15 3.70 -0.06 -1.42
C THR A 15 2.72 -0.71 -0.43
N ILE A 16 2.57 -2.04 -0.46
CA ILE A 16 1.75 -2.77 0.51
C ILE A 16 2.32 -2.65 1.93
N ILE A 17 3.64 -2.79 2.08
CA ILE A 17 4.28 -2.64 3.40
C ILE A 17 4.09 -1.22 3.94
N LEU A 18 4.29 -0.21 3.09
CA LEU A 18 4.12 1.19 3.46
C LEU A 18 2.69 1.52 3.85
N SER A 19 1.68 0.95 3.18
CA SER A 19 0.28 1.19 3.56
C SER A 19 -0.05 0.60 4.93
N CYS A 20 0.47 -0.60 5.24
CA CYS A 20 0.34 -1.20 6.57
C CYS A 20 1.04 -0.36 7.67
N ILE A 21 2.24 0.15 7.38
CA ILE A 21 2.97 1.03 8.30
C ILE A 21 2.21 2.34 8.52
N ALA A 22 1.70 2.96 7.46
CA ALA A 22 0.92 4.19 7.54
C ALA A 22 -0.37 3.98 8.36
N LEU A 23 -1.03 2.84 8.19
CA LEU A 23 -2.20 2.47 9.00
C LEU A 23 -1.83 2.32 10.48
N TYR A 24 -0.72 1.65 10.79
CA TYR A 24 -0.24 1.48 12.16
C TYR A 24 0.01 2.83 12.84
N PHE A 25 0.77 3.73 12.22
CA PHE A 25 1.02 5.08 12.77
C PHE A 25 -0.23 5.95 12.88
N SER A 26 -1.22 5.74 12.01
CA SER A 26 -2.48 6.48 12.05
C SER A 26 -3.43 5.99 13.15
N LEU A 27 -3.31 4.71 13.54
CA LEU A 27 -4.12 4.09 14.59
C LEU A 27 -3.45 4.12 15.96
N THR A 28 -2.12 4.30 16.04
CA THR A 28 -1.44 4.46 17.32
C THR A 28 -2.00 5.69 18.07
N PRO A 29 -2.27 5.56 19.38
CA PRO A 29 -2.82 6.66 20.16
C PRO A 29 -1.83 7.82 20.18
N GLN A 30 -2.15 8.86 19.41
CA GLN A 30 -1.38 10.10 19.44
C GLN A 30 -1.89 10.95 20.61
N VAL A 31 -0.98 11.52 21.38
CA VAL A 31 -1.28 12.57 22.36
C VAL A 31 -1.61 13.88 21.64
N GLY A 32 -2.73 13.86 20.89
CA GLY A 32 -3.25 15.01 20.17
C GLY A 32 -4.06 15.94 21.07
N ALA A 33 -4.37 17.14 20.57
CA ALA A 33 -5.21 18.09 21.28
C ALA A 33 -6.56 17.44 21.68
N ILE A 34 -6.95 17.64 22.94
CA ILE A 34 -8.18 17.10 23.53
C ILE A 34 -9.36 17.51 22.64
N GLY A 35 -10.03 16.52 22.04
CA GLY A 35 -11.22 16.71 21.20
C GLY A 35 -11.05 16.42 19.71
N ASN A 36 -9.83 16.20 19.20
CA ASN A 36 -9.60 15.85 17.80
C ASN A 36 -9.13 14.38 17.68
N GLY A 37 -10.08 13.46 17.76
CA GLY A 37 -9.82 12.04 17.54
C GLY A 37 -9.43 11.75 16.08
N PRO A 38 -8.75 10.62 15.81
CA PRO A 38 -8.39 10.24 14.45
C PRO A 38 -9.64 10.09 13.57
N ASN A 39 -9.61 10.65 12.35
CA ASN A 39 -10.67 10.46 11.37
C ASN A 39 -10.55 9.06 10.75
N TYR A 40 -11.16 8.08 11.42
CA TYR A 40 -11.10 6.68 11.02
C TYR A 40 -11.56 6.46 9.57
N THR A 41 -12.62 7.12 9.12
CA THR A 41 -13.12 6.98 7.76
C THR A 41 -12.06 7.36 6.73
N LYS A 42 -11.36 8.47 6.95
CA LYS A 42 -10.28 8.91 6.06
C LYS A 42 -9.10 7.94 6.09
N ILE A 43 -8.66 7.54 7.28
CA ILE A 43 -7.53 6.61 7.47
C ILE A 43 -7.78 5.29 6.73
N TRP A 44 -8.96 4.70 6.91
CA TRP A 44 -9.33 3.45 6.24
C TRP A 44 -9.45 3.62 4.73
N THR A 45 -10.00 4.74 4.25
CA THR A 45 -10.10 5.02 2.82
C THR A 45 -8.71 5.12 2.17
N ASP A 46 -7.82 5.91 2.78
CA ASP A 46 -6.45 6.09 2.27
C ASP A 46 -5.67 4.77 2.28
N PHE A 47 -5.82 3.97 3.36
CA PHE A 47 -5.24 2.63 3.44
C PHE A 47 -5.78 1.71 2.34
N THR A 48 -7.10 1.62 2.15
CA THR A 48 -7.71 0.75 1.15
C THR A 48 -7.26 1.11 -0.26
N ILE A 49 -7.21 2.40 -0.61
CA ILE A 49 -6.75 2.85 -1.92
C ILE A 49 -5.28 2.45 -2.15
N GLN A 50 -4.39 2.75 -1.19
CA GLN A 50 -2.97 2.42 -1.33
C GLN A 50 -2.71 0.91 -1.38
N PHE A 51 -3.42 0.14 -0.56
CA PHE A 51 -3.32 -1.32 -0.53
C PHE A 51 -3.78 -1.94 -1.85
N LEU A 52 -4.89 -1.47 -2.42
CA LEU A 52 -5.40 -1.94 -3.72
C LEU A 52 -4.44 -1.60 -4.87
N ILE A 53 -3.83 -0.41 -4.86
CA ILE A 53 -2.81 -0.03 -5.86
C ILE A 53 -1.61 -0.97 -5.77
N GLY A 54 -1.12 -1.26 -4.56
CA GLY A 54 -0.03 -2.20 -4.34
C GLY A 54 -0.36 -3.61 -4.85
N LEU A 55 -1.55 -4.12 -4.53
CA LEU A 55 -2.04 -5.41 -5.04
C LEU A 55 -2.13 -5.44 -6.56
N PHE A 56 -2.64 -4.38 -7.17
CA PHE A 56 -2.74 -4.26 -8.62
C PHE A 56 -1.37 -4.30 -9.30
N LEU A 57 -0.38 -3.58 -8.75
CA LEU A 57 1.00 -3.58 -9.24
C LEU A 57 1.64 -4.97 -9.19
N VAL A 58 1.45 -5.69 -8.07
CA VAL A 58 1.93 -7.07 -7.92
C VAL A 58 1.25 -8.00 -8.91
N ALA A 59 -0.09 -7.96 -9.00
CA ALA A 59 -0.86 -8.79 -9.92
C ALA A 59 -0.49 -8.54 -11.39
N TYR A 60 -0.35 -7.27 -11.77
CA TYR A 60 0.06 -6.86 -13.12
C TYR A 60 1.47 -7.37 -13.45
N SER A 61 2.40 -7.27 -12.49
CA SER A 61 3.76 -7.80 -12.68
C SER A 61 3.78 -9.32 -12.87
N ILE A 62 3.02 -10.08 -12.06
CA ILE A 62 2.91 -11.54 -12.17
C ILE A 62 2.33 -11.94 -13.54
N TYR A 63 1.27 -11.26 -14.00
CA TYR A 63 0.68 -11.52 -15.31
C TYR A 63 1.68 -11.28 -16.45
N PHE A 64 2.46 -10.20 -16.37
CA PHE A 64 3.45 -9.84 -17.39
C PHE A 64 4.70 -10.74 -17.37
N ILE A 65 5.03 -11.33 -16.21
CA ILE A 65 6.02 -12.39 -16.10
C ILE A 65 5.51 -13.63 -16.84
N LYS A 66 4.33 -14.13 -16.46
CA LYS A 66 3.73 -15.35 -17.03
C LYS A 66 3.50 -15.29 -18.55
N LYS A 67 3.19 -14.11 -19.09
CA LYS A 67 2.95 -13.93 -20.55
C LYS A 67 4.23 -13.90 -21.39
N ASN A 68 5.38 -13.63 -20.79
CA ASN A 68 6.65 -13.45 -21.50
C ASN A 68 7.67 -14.57 -21.21
N ASP A 69 7.27 -15.58 -20.43
CA ASP A 69 7.93 -16.89 -20.35
C ASP A 69 7.17 -17.85 -21.28
#